data_AF-A0A0M4QRI1-F1
#
_entry.id   AF-A0A0M4QRI1-F1
#
_cell.length_a   1.000
_cell.length_b   1.000
_cell.length_c   1.000
_cell.angle_alpha   90.00
_cell.angle_beta   90.00
_cell.angle_gamma   90.00
#
_symmetry.space_group_name_H-M   'P 1'
#
loop_
_entity.id
_entity.type
_entity.pdbx_description
1 polymer ?
#
loop_
_entity_poly.entity_id
_entity_poly.type
_entity_poly.pdbx_seq_one_letter_code
_entity_poly.pdbx_strand_id
1 'polypeptide(L)'
;MPAIPFTRRRVELVLVPMMAALCMAFIIGAIVTDKDAGPCSPPGWHNQVSLTLAGDTRTVAQSRSVTACSGSGCIPLAPTFAKDTVESNGSASLLTHQADGSWLLDVSPQPPSIFTFRVYDQAGKLLAQQSNTLNWTRVGGSEQCGGPMATMKILLRLS
;
A
#
# COMPACT_ATOMS: atom_id res chain seq x y z
N MET A 1 -68.84 10.26 27.75
CA MET A 1 -67.46 9.75 27.87
C MET A 1 -67.25 8.70 26.78
N PRO A 2 -66.46 8.98 25.73
CA PRO A 2 -66.26 8.04 24.63
C PRO A 2 -65.30 6.92 25.05
N ALA A 3 -65.73 5.67 24.87
CA ALA A 3 -64.90 4.48 25.11
C ALA A 3 -63.84 4.36 24.01
N ILE A 4 -62.57 4.49 24.39
CA ILE A 4 -61.43 4.29 23.49
C ILE A 4 -61.38 2.80 23.12
N PRO A 5 -61.32 2.44 21.83
CA PRO A 5 -61.31 1.03 21.41
C PRO A 5 -60.01 0.35 21.85
N PHE A 6 -60.14 -0.68 22.69
CA PHE A 6 -59.07 -1.50 23.28
C PHE A 6 -58.17 -2.22 22.26
N THR A 7 -58.54 -2.22 20.98
CA THR A 7 -57.83 -2.89 19.88
C THR A 7 -56.48 -2.22 19.55
N ARG A 8 -56.35 -0.90 19.70
CA ARG A 8 -55.12 -0.18 19.33
C ARG A 8 -53.95 -0.45 20.30
N ARG A 9 -54.24 -0.63 21.59
CA ARG A 9 -53.22 -0.92 22.64
C ARG A 9 -52.65 -2.33 22.56
N ARG A 10 -53.43 -3.33 22.11
CA ARG A 10 -52.94 -4.71 21.97
C ARG A 10 -51.96 -4.87 20.81
N VAL A 11 -52.14 -4.11 19.73
CA VAL A 11 -51.23 -4.15 18.58
C VAL A 11 -49.87 -3.55 18.96
N GLU A 12 -49.82 -2.44 19.70
CA GLU A 12 -48.55 -1.87 20.18
C GLU A 12 -47.80 -2.78 21.17
N LEU A 13 -48.51 -3.45 22.11
CA LEU A 13 -47.87 -4.30 23.11
C LEU A 13 -47.20 -5.57 22.55
N VAL A 14 -47.60 -6.01 21.36
CA VAL A 14 -47.07 -7.24 20.72
C VAL A 14 -46.15 -6.90 19.55
N LEU A 15 -46.47 -5.87 18.76
CA LEU A 15 -45.71 -5.50 17.59
C LEU A 15 -44.35 -4.86 17.95
N VAL A 16 -44.31 -4.03 19.01
CA VAL A 16 -43.07 -3.37 19.44
C VAL A 16 -41.98 -4.37 19.90
N PRO A 17 -42.25 -5.34 20.80
CA PRO A 17 -41.24 -6.31 21.18
C PRO A 17 -40.87 -7.26 20.02
N MET A 18 -41.81 -7.56 19.12
CA MET A 18 -41.55 -8.41 17.96
C MET A 18 -40.63 -7.72 16.94
N MET A 19 -40.86 -6.43 16.65
CA MET A 19 -39.98 -5.65 15.78
C MET A 19 -38.61 -5.43 16.43
N ALA A 20 -38.55 -5.18 17.75
CA ALA A 20 -37.27 -5.09 18.46
C ALA A 20 -36.47 -6.40 18.40
N ALA A 21 -37.14 -7.55 18.58
CA ALA A 21 -36.51 -8.86 18.47
C ALA A 21 -35.99 -9.15 17.05
N LEU A 22 -36.76 -8.79 16.02
CA LEU A 22 -36.32 -8.88 14.62
C LEU A 22 -35.11 -7.99 14.35
N CYS A 23 -35.12 -6.72 14.78
CA CYS A 23 -33.97 -5.82 14.64
C CYS A 23 -32.72 -6.37 15.33
N MET A 24 -32.84 -6.88 16.56
CA MET A 24 -31.72 -7.47 17.28
C MET A 24 -31.21 -8.75 16.60
N ALA A 25 -32.09 -9.60 16.08
CA ALA A 25 -31.71 -10.79 15.32
C ALA A 25 -30.96 -10.45 14.02
N PHE A 26 -31.38 -9.40 13.30
CA PHE A 26 -30.68 -8.92 12.11
C PHE A 26 -29.30 -8.34 12.44
N ILE A 27 -29.17 -7.57 13.52
CA ILE A 27 -27.88 -7.01 13.95
C ILE A 27 -26.93 -8.14 14.35
N ILE A 28 -27.39 -9.12 15.12
CA ILE A 28 -26.59 -10.29 15.52
C ILE A 28 -26.21 -11.12 14.28
N GLY A 29 -27.15 -11.33 13.36
CA GLY A 29 -26.90 -12.03 12.10
C GLY A 29 -25.80 -11.36 11.27
N ALA A 30 -25.86 -10.03 11.13
CA ALA A 30 -24.85 -9.26 10.41
C ALA A 30 -23.45 -9.36 11.06
N ILE A 31 -23.37 -9.32 12.39
CA ILE A 31 -22.09 -9.45 13.13
C ILE A 31 -21.51 -10.86 12.99
N VAL A 32 -22.35 -11.90 12.99
CA VAL A 32 -21.89 -13.29 12.85
C VAL A 32 -21.40 -13.57 11.44
N THR A 33 -22.09 -13.08 10.40
CA THR A 33 -21.61 -13.21 9.01
C THR A 33 -20.31 -12.46 8.74
N ASP A 34 -20.01 -11.39 9.48
CA ASP A 34 -18.72 -10.67 9.38
C ASP A 34 -17.55 -11.48 9.98
N LYS A 35 -17.81 -12.32 10.99
CA LYS A 35 -16.79 -13.22 11.56
C LYS A 35 -16.36 -14.37 10.64
N ASP A 36 -17.14 -14.68 9.61
CA ASP A 36 -16.80 -15.72 8.64
C ASP A 36 -15.77 -15.25 7.58
N ALA A 37 -15.37 -13.98 7.63
CA ALA A 37 -14.13 -13.53 7.00
C ALA A 37 -12.94 -14.13 7.76
N GLY A 38 -12.57 -15.37 7.40
CA GLY A 38 -11.46 -16.11 8.01
C GLY A 38 -10.13 -15.33 8.02
N PRO A 39 -9.11 -15.83 8.74
CA PRO A 39 -7.83 -15.13 8.84
C PRO A 39 -7.25 -14.88 7.45
N CYS A 40 -6.76 -13.65 7.23
CA CYS A 40 -6.14 -13.26 5.96
C CYS A 40 -4.99 -14.21 5.62
N SER A 41 -5.03 -14.80 4.42
CA SER A 41 -3.90 -15.59 3.94
C SER A 41 -2.65 -14.72 3.80
N PRO A 42 -1.44 -15.29 3.96
CA PRO A 42 -0.20 -14.56 3.71
C PRO A 42 -0.23 -13.90 2.33
N PRO A 43 0.16 -12.61 2.22
CA PRO A 43 0.12 -11.91 0.95
C PRO A 43 1.11 -12.52 -0.04
N GLY A 44 0.60 -12.93 -1.21
CA GLY A 44 1.39 -13.44 -2.34
C GLY A 44 1.66 -12.41 -3.44
N TRP A 45 1.46 -11.12 -3.15
CA TRP A 45 1.64 -10.03 -4.11
C TRP A 45 2.76 -9.07 -3.66
N HIS A 46 3.36 -8.39 -4.63
CA HIS A 46 4.31 -7.31 -4.39
C HIS A 46 3.78 -6.01 -4.99
N ASN A 47 4.16 -4.90 -4.38
CA ASN A 47 3.87 -3.57 -4.91
C ASN A 47 5.05 -3.09 -5.72
N GLN A 48 4.84 -2.13 -6.63
CA GLN A 48 5.91 -1.68 -7.52
C GLN A 48 6.00 -0.17 -7.59
N VAL A 49 7.22 0.33 -7.68
CA VAL A 49 7.53 1.72 -8.03
C VAL A 49 8.42 1.73 -9.25
N SER A 50 7.96 2.38 -10.31
CA SER A 50 8.77 2.68 -11.49
C SER A 50 9.38 4.07 -11.32
N LEU A 51 10.70 4.15 -11.36
CA LEU A 51 11.47 5.38 -11.27
C LEU A 51 12.09 5.71 -12.62
N THR A 52 11.90 6.93 -13.09
CA THR A 52 12.56 7.47 -14.28
C THR A 52 13.43 8.65 -13.91
N LEU A 53 14.60 8.74 -14.55
CA LEU A 53 15.53 9.86 -14.37
C LEU A 53 15.29 10.89 -15.48
N ALA A 54 15.26 12.16 -15.12
CA ALA A 54 15.17 13.27 -16.06
C ALA A 54 16.18 14.36 -15.71
N GLY A 55 16.67 15.07 -16.73
CA GLY A 55 17.67 16.11 -16.58
C GLY A 55 18.51 16.25 -17.84
N ASP A 56 19.66 16.90 -17.72
CA ASP A 56 20.64 16.96 -18.80
C ASP A 56 21.09 15.56 -19.21
N THR A 57 21.19 15.30 -20.52
CA THR A 57 21.51 13.97 -21.06
C THR A 57 22.87 13.48 -20.62
N ARG A 58 23.85 14.37 -20.38
CA ARG A 58 25.17 14.02 -19.87
C ARG A 58 25.09 13.59 -18.41
N THR A 59 24.31 14.30 -17.58
CA THR A 59 24.11 13.94 -16.17
C THR A 59 23.34 12.63 -16.02
N VAL A 60 22.30 12.41 -16.84
CA VAL A 60 21.58 11.13 -16.89
C VAL A 60 22.51 10.01 -17.33
N ALA A 61 23.35 10.21 -18.34
CA ALA A 61 24.33 9.22 -18.79
C ALA A 61 25.44 8.91 -17.76
N GLN A 62 25.70 9.84 -16.83
CA GLN A 62 26.64 9.63 -15.73
C GLN A 62 26.03 8.81 -14.58
N SER A 63 24.71 8.73 -14.49
CA SER A 63 24.05 7.92 -13.46
C SER A 63 24.38 6.44 -13.64
N ARG A 64 24.85 5.80 -12.57
CA ARG A 64 25.22 4.38 -12.56
C ARG A 64 24.47 3.55 -11.56
N SER A 65 24.04 4.17 -10.46
CA SER A 65 23.26 3.47 -9.45
C SER A 65 22.22 4.37 -8.83
N VAL A 66 21.14 3.72 -8.40
CA VAL A 66 20.08 4.32 -7.62
C VAL A 66 19.97 3.54 -6.32
N THR A 67 19.68 4.22 -5.22
CA THR A 67 19.27 3.60 -3.97
C THR A 67 17.94 4.16 -3.51
N ALA A 68 17.09 3.30 -2.97
CA ALA A 68 15.82 3.65 -2.36
C ALA A 68 15.94 3.49 -0.85
N CYS A 69 15.68 4.56 -0.11
CA CYS A 69 15.77 4.58 1.34
C CYS A 69 14.38 4.75 1.97
N SER A 70 14.07 3.96 2.98
CA SER A 70 12.88 4.12 3.83
C SER A 70 13.28 3.97 5.30
N GLY A 71 12.84 4.91 6.15
CA GLY A 71 13.34 5.00 7.52
C GLY A 71 14.87 5.09 7.57
N SER A 72 15.50 4.17 8.30
CA SER A 72 16.97 4.07 8.41
C SER A 72 17.62 3.12 7.39
N GLY A 73 16.84 2.40 6.59
CA GLY A 73 17.34 1.40 5.63
C GLY A 73 17.40 1.93 4.21
N CYS A 74 18.45 1.58 3.46
CA CYS A 74 18.61 1.89 2.04
C CYS A 74 18.94 0.63 1.24
N ILE A 75 18.32 0.47 0.08
CA ILE A 75 18.52 -0.67 -0.81
C ILE A 75 18.74 -0.18 -2.26
N PRO A 76 19.77 -0.70 -2.95
CA PRO A 76 20.92 -1.39 -2.40
C PRO A 76 21.74 -0.47 -1.47
N LEU A 77 22.58 -1.04 -0.60
CA LEU A 77 23.52 -0.27 0.22
C LEU A 77 24.58 0.38 -0.69
N ALA A 78 24.78 1.69 -0.58
CA ALA A 78 25.85 2.36 -1.33
C ALA A 78 27.25 1.88 -0.85
N PRO A 79 28.25 1.66 -1.74
CA PRO A 79 28.24 1.75 -3.20
C PRO A 79 28.22 0.36 -3.85
N THR A 80 27.49 -0.61 -3.28
CA THR A 80 27.19 -1.82 -4.05
C THR A 80 26.32 -1.39 -5.23
N PHE A 81 26.94 -1.24 -6.40
CA PHE A 81 26.28 -0.85 -7.64
C PHE A 81 25.31 -1.95 -8.02
N ALA A 82 24.10 -1.91 -7.44
CA ALA A 82 22.98 -2.82 -7.67
C ALA A 82 23.44 -4.16 -8.25
N LYS A 83 24.26 -4.90 -7.50
CA LYS A 83 24.57 -6.28 -7.86
C LYS A 83 23.32 -7.05 -7.52
N ASP A 84 22.84 -7.84 -8.47
CA ASP A 84 21.67 -8.68 -8.31
C ASP A 84 21.68 -9.34 -6.91
N THR A 85 20.61 -9.09 -6.15
CA THR A 85 20.24 -9.73 -4.88
C THR A 85 21.18 -9.54 -3.66
N VAL A 86 20.66 -8.97 -2.57
CA VAL A 86 20.67 -9.64 -1.24
C VAL A 86 19.42 -9.20 -0.47
N GLU A 87 18.62 -10.19 -0.09
CA GLU A 87 17.52 -10.14 0.85
C GLU A 87 17.99 -9.52 2.18
N SER A 88 17.70 -8.24 2.39
CA SER A 88 18.00 -7.57 3.66
C SER A 88 16.84 -7.86 4.63
N ASN A 89 17.17 -8.52 5.74
CA ASN A 89 16.25 -8.95 6.79
C ASN A 89 15.27 -7.82 7.17
N GLY A 90 14.03 -7.95 6.69
CA GLY A 90 12.87 -7.17 7.17
C GLY A 90 11.95 -6.60 6.10
N SER A 91 12.42 -6.34 4.87
CA SER A 91 11.59 -5.71 3.81
C SER A 91 12.28 -5.81 2.44
N ALA A 92 12.60 -7.01 1.98
CA ALA A 92 13.31 -7.21 0.72
C ALA A 92 12.56 -6.51 -0.43
N SER A 93 13.13 -5.39 -0.88
CA SER A 93 12.63 -4.56 -1.96
C SER A 93 13.72 -4.57 -3.03
N LEU A 94 13.52 -5.34 -4.11
CA LEU A 94 14.50 -5.48 -5.17
C LEU A 94 14.45 -4.22 -6.05
N LEU A 95 15.60 -3.57 -6.27
CA LEU A 95 15.71 -2.45 -7.21
C LEU A 95 16.45 -2.91 -8.47
N THR A 96 15.73 -2.98 -9.58
CA THR A 96 16.20 -3.54 -10.85
C THR A 96 16.27 -2.46 -11.91
N HIS A 97 17.38 -2.37 -12.64
CA HIS A 97 17.48 -1.50 -13.82
C HIS A 97 16.81 -2.17 -15.02
N GLN A 98 15.92 -1.46 -15.70
CA GLN A 98 15.18 -1.95 -16.86
C GLN A 98 15.89 -1.57 -18.17
N ALA A 99 15.56 -2.30 -19.24
CA ALA A 99 16.13 -2.06 -20.57
C ALA A 99 15.73 -0.70 -21.17
N ASP A 100 14.62 -0.11 -20.71
CA ASP A 100 14.15 1.22 -21.12
C ASP A 100 14.85 2.38 -20.38
N GLY A 101 15.79 2.07 -19.47
CA GLY A 101 16.50 3.06 -18.65
C GLY A 101 15.75 3.49 -17.39
N SER A 102 14.58 2.91 -17.12
CA SER A 102 13.88 3.09 -15.84
C SER A 102 14.40 2.12 -14.78
N TRP A 103 14.07 2.39 -13.52
CA TRP A 103 14.35 1.50 -12.41
C TRP A 103 13.04 0.99 -11.83
N LEU A 104 12.93 -0.31 -11.58
CA LEU A 104 11.79 -0.93 -10.93
C LEU A 104 12.16 -1.29 -9.50
N LEU A 105 11.44 -0.75 -8.54
CA LEU A 105 11.52 -1.16 -7.14
C LEU A 105 10.33 -2.05 -6.83
N ASP A 106 10.58 -3.32 -6.57
CA ASP A 106 9.61 -4.18 -5.91
C ASP A 106 9.55 -3.80 -4.43
N VAL A 107 8.35 -3.66 -3.88
CA VAL A 107 8.10 -3.21 -2.51
C VAL A 107 7.28 -4.28 -1.81
N SER A 108 7.52 -4.43 -0.51
CA SER A 108 6.75 -5.33 0.36
C SER A 108 5.23 -5.09 0.27
N PRO A 109 4.42 -6.10 0.65
CA PRO A 109 2.95 -5.98 0.68
C PRO A 109 2.44 -4.82 1.54
N GLN A 110 3.18 -4.44 2.58
CA GLN A 110 2.96 -3.23 3.38
C GLN A 110 4.01 -2.16 3.02
N PRO A 111 3.76 -1.37 1.96
CA PRO A 111 4.74 -0.41 1.49
C PRO A 111 4.79 0.82 2.42
N PRO A 112 5.98 1.43 2.63
CA PRO A 112 6.08 2.65 3.38
C PRO A 112 5.46 3.84 2.61
N SER A 113 5.06 4.87 3.35
CA SER A 113 4.47 6.09 2.77
C SER A 113 5.52 7.06 2.23
N ILE A 114 6.79 6.89 2.58
CA ILE A 114 7.87 7.80 2.17
C ILE A 114 9.07 6.97 1.71
N PHE A 115 9.58 7.32 0.53
CA PHE A 115 10.88 6.85 0.05
C PHE A 115 11.78 8.03 -0.29
N THR A 116 13.06 7.91 0.02
CA THR A 116 14.10 8.82 -0.46
C THR A 116 14.94 8.09 -1.48
N PHE A 117 14.92 8.58 -2.72
CA PHE A 117 15.75 8.06 -3.79
C PHE A 117 17.03 8.86 -3.88
N ARG A 118 18.15 8.17 -4.05
CA ARG A 118 19.47 8.75 -4.26
C ARG A 118 20.07 8.19 -5.52
N VAL A 119 20.68 9.05 -6.33
CA VAL A 119 21.32 8.66 -7.58
C VAL A 119 22.80 8.99 -7.48
N TYR A 120 23.61 8.05 -7.93
CA TYR A 120 25.06 8.16 -7.87
C TYR A 120 25.68 7.96 -9.24
N ASP A 121 26.85 8.59 -9.43
CA ASP A 121 27.70 8.34 -10.60
C ASP A 121 28.57 7.09 -10.43
N GLN A 122 29.41 6.83 -11.43
CA GLN A 122 30.35 5.70 -11.43
C GLN A 122 31.36 5.74 -10.27
N ALA A 123 31.69 6.91 -9.76
CA ALA A 123 32.60 7.09 -8.63
C ALA A 123 31.88 6.99 -7.27
N GLY A 124 30.55 6.80 -7.27
CA GLY A 124 29.74 6.82 -6.06
C GLY A 124 29.44 8.22 -5.54
N LYS A 125 29.66 9.28 -6.35
CA LYS A 125 29.27 10.65 -6.00
C LYS A 125 27.77 10.79 -6.16
N LEU A 126 27.12 11.41 -5.17
CA LEU A 126 25.70 11.73 -5.23
C LEU A 126 25.43 12.78 -6.32
N LEU A 127 24.62 12.40 -7.31
CA LEU A 127 24.14 13.27 -8.38
C LEU A 127 22.82 13.94 -8.00
N ALA A 128 21.92 13.21 -7.33
CA ALA A 128 20.63 13.74 -6.90
C ALA A 128 20.08 12.98 -5.70
N GLN A 129 19.25 13.65 -4.91
CA GLN A 129 18.46 13.05 -3.84
C GLN A 129 17.06 13.66 -3.83
N GLN A 130 16.04 12.82 -3.73
CA GLN A 130 14.65 13.28 -3.63
C GLN A 130 13.85 12.40 -2.68
N SER A 131 13.21 13.04 -1.70
CA SER A 131 12.21 12.39 -0.85
C SER A 131 10.83 12.53 -1.49
N ASN A 132 10.12 11.42 -1.62
CA ASN A 132 8.81 11.34 -2.23
C ASN A 132 7.83 10.70 -1.25
N THR A 133 6.69 11.37 -1.05
CA THR A 133 5.54 10.79 -0.34
C THR A 133 4.72 10.00 -1.34
N LEU A 134 4.49 8.72 -1.06
CA LEU A 134 3.76 7.80 -1.93
C LEU A 134 2.33 7.63 -1.44
N ASN A 135 1.39 8.05 -2.29
CA ASN A 135 -0.03 7.88 -2.06
C ASN A 135 -0.50 6.61 -2.77
N TRP A 136 -0.35 5.48 -2.07
CA TRP A 136 -0.73 4.18 -2.60
C TRP A 136 -2.23 4.07 -2.85
N THR A 137 -2.60 3.63 -4.05
CA THR A 137 -4.01 3.35 -4.41
C THR A 137 -4.19 1.84 -4.45
N ARG A 138 -5.08 1.30 -3.62
CA ARG A 138 -5.41 -0.14 -3.62
C ARG A 138 -6.17 -0.50 -4.89
N VAL A 139 -5.76 -1.56 -5.58
CA VAL A 139 -6.40 -2.04 -6.83
C VAL A 139 -7.04 -3.43 -6.70
N GLY A 140 -6.91 -4.06 -5.54
CA GLY A 140 -7.55 -5.35 -5.26
C GLY A 140 -7.51 -5.70 -3.78
N GLY A 141 -8.08 -6.86 -3.44
CA GLY A 141 -8.20 -7.33 -2.06
C GLY A 141 -9.34 -6.64 -1.27
N SER A 142 -9.27 -6.71 0.05
CA SER A 142 -10.29 -6.18 0.96
C SER A 142 -9.71 -5.13 1.91
N GLU A 143 -10.56 -4.37 2.59
CA GLU A 143 -10.10 -3.44 3.64
C GLU A 143 -9.46 -4.19 4.81
N GLN A 144 -10.03 -5.33 5.18
CA GLN A 144 -9.56 -6.16 6.30
C GLN A 144 -8.20 -6.81 6.03
N CYS A 145 -7.98 -7.35 4.84
CA CYS A 145 -6.77 -8.10 4.51
C CYS A 145 -5.75 -7.30 3.69
N GLY A 146 -6.10 -6.08 3.32
CA GLY A 146 -5.36 -5.33 2.34
C GLY A 146 -5.40 -5.97 0.96
N GLY A 147 -4.39 -5.66 0.15
CA GLY A 147 -4.32 -6.11 -1.23
C GLY A 147 -3.29 -5.33 -2.04
N PRO A 148 -3.10 -5.68 -3.32
CA PRO A 148 -2.11 -5.05 -4.18
C PRO A 148 -2.41 -3.56 -4.38
N MET A 149 -1.34 -2.79 -4.48
CA MET A 149 -1.38 -1.37 -4.79
C MET A 149 -1.02 -1.14 -6.26
N ALA A 150 -1.61 -0.10 -6.85
CA ALA A 150 -1.24 0.37 -8.17
C ALA A 150 0.25 0.71 -8.24
N THR A 151 0.89 0.38 -9.35
CA THR A 151 2.28 0.76 -9.62
C THR A 151 2.42 2.27 -9.59
N MET A 152 3.31 2.76 -8.73
CA MET A 152 3.62 4.19 -8.64
C MET A 152 4.68 4.56 -9.67
N LYS A 153 4.56 5.74 -10.28
CA LYS A 153 5.56 6.28 -11.21
C LYS A 153 6.17 7.53 -10.60
N ILE A 154 7.50 7.56 -10.50
CA ILE A 154 8.25 8.66 -9.92
C ILE A 154 9.25 9.17 -10.95
N LEU A 155 9.28 10.49 -11.12
CA LEU A 155 10.30 11.17 -11.90
C LEU A 155 11.30 11.82 -10.97
N LEU A 156 12.58 11.45 -11.10
CA LEU A 156 13.67 12.07 -10.37
C LEU A 156 14.40 13.06 -11.26
N ARG A 157 14.51 14.32 -10.82
CA ARG A 157 15.27 15.33 -11.56
C ARG A 157 16.72 15.36 -11.11
N LEU A 158 17.64 15.17 -12.05
CA LEU A 158 19.07 15.35 -11.87
C LEU A 158 19.44 16.81 -12.15
N SER A 159 20.23 17.40 -11.25
CA SER A 159 20.75 18.77 -11.34
C SER A 159 22.19 18.80 -11.83
#